data_AF-A0A8D8JCZ7-F1
#
_entry.id   AF-A0A8D8JCZ7-F1
#
_cell.length_a   1.000
_cell.length_b   1.000
_cell.length_c   1.000
_cell.angle_alpha   90.00
_cell.angle_beta   90.00
_cell.angle_gamma   90.00
#
_symmetry.space_group_name_H-M   'P 1'
#
loop_
_entity.id
_entity.type
_entity.pdbx_description
1 polymer ?
#
loop_
_entity_poly.entity_id
_entity_poly.type
_entity_poly.pdbx_seq_one_letter_code
_entity_poly.pdbx_strand_id
1 'polypeptide(L)'
;MSKITRKVVYTSRNPKPVSHFSQAIIADRTIYCSGVIGIELDEPKVVPGGVAAQAATALKYLSELLEDAGSGIDKVVKTTILLTDMQDYDAVNVEYTQTKNISQNL
;
A
#
# COMPACT_ATOMS: atom_id res chain seq x y z
N MET A 1 1.00 20.08 27.52
CA MET A 1 1.25 18.87 26.70
C MET A 1 1.09 19.26 25.24
N SER A 2 2.05 18.98 24.37
CA SER A 2 1.88 19.22 22.93
C SER A 2 0.80 18.28 22.38
N LYS A 3 -0.15 18.83 21.62
CA LYS A 3 -1.25 18.06 21.02
C LYS A 3 -0.78 17.44 19.72
N ILE A 4 -0.95 16.13 19.56
CA ILE A 4 -0.76 15.45 18.26
C ILE A 4 -2.02 15.66 17.43
N THR A 5 -1.86 16.16 16.21
CA THR A 5 -2.96 16.30 15.24
C THR A 5 -3.05 15.04 14.40
N ARG A 6 -4.23 14.40 14.41
CA ARG A 6 -4.57 13.28 13.53
C ARG A 6 -5.20 13.81 12.24
N LYS A 7 -4.70 13.38 11.09
CA LYS A 7 -5.30 13.66 9.78
C LYS A 7 -5.63 12.35 9.06
N VAL A 8 -6.86 12.25 8.55
CA VAL A 8 -7.29 11.13 7.69
C VAL A 8 -6.81 11.39 6.26
N VAL A 9 -6.27 10.36 5.62
CA VAL A 9 -5.87 10.38 4.22
C VAL A 9 -6.81 9.48 3.42
N TYR A 10 -7.26 10.02 2.29
CA TYR A 10 -8.10 9.33 1.33
C TYR A 10 -7.59 9.67 -0.08
N THR A 11 -7.55 8.65 -0.94
CA THR A 11 -7.33 8.76 -2.38
C THR A 11 -8.49 8.12 -3.13
N SER A 12 -8.90 8.76 -4.23
CA SER A 12 -9.87 8.18 -5.17
C SER A 12 -9.23 7.21 -6.16
N ARG A 13 -7.91 7.02 -6.13
CA ARG A 13 -7.17 6.11 -7.02
C ARG A 13 -7.07 4.68 -6.47
N ASN A 14 -7.45 4.49 -5.21
CA ASN A 14 -7.54 3.18 -4.57
C ASN A 14 -8.98 2.77 -4.32
N PRO A 15 -9.26 1.46 -4.16
CA PRO A 15 -10.55 0.97 -3.73
C PRO A 15 -11.03 1.66 -2.46
N LYS A 16 -12.34 1.95 -2.42
CA LYS A 16 -12.96 2.55 -1.25
C LYS A 16 -12.91 1.58 -0.07
N PRO A 17 -12.60 2.06 1.15
CA PRO A 17 -12.73 1.24 2.35
C PRO A 17 -14.12 0.62 2.44
N VAL A 18 -14.18 -0.71 2.53
CA VAL A 18 -15.45 -1.45 2.64
C VAL A 18 -16.03 -1.38 4.07
N SER A 19 -15.25 -0.92 5.06
CA SER A 19 -15.63 -0.92 6.49
C SER A 19 -15.01 0.23 7.28
N HIS A 20 -15.08 0.17 8.62
CA HIS A 20 -14.65 1.16 9.61
C HIS A 20 -13.12 1.34 9.72
N PHE A 21 -12.44 1.59 8.59
CA PHE A 21 -11.02 1.93 8.55
C PHE A 21 -10.76 3.07 7.56
N SER A 22 -9.63 3.75 7.74
CA SER A 22 -9.13 4.77 6.79
C SER A 22 -8.02 4.17 5.93
N GLN A 23 -7.89 4.58 4.67
CA GLN A 23 -6.81 4.10 3.81
C GLN A 23 -5.44 4.41 4.44
N ALA A 24 -5.24 5.63 4.95
CA ALA A 24 -4.14 5.96 5.83
C ALA A 24 -4.51 7.03 6.86
N ILE A 25 -3.72 7.09 7.94
CA ILE A 25 -3.78 8.12 8.98
C ILE A 25 -2.40 8.73 9.15
N ILE A 26 -2.34 10.06 9.18
CA ILE A 26 -1.16 10.80 9.59
C ILE A 26 -1.29 11.14 11.08
N ALA A 27 -0.28 10.76 11.86
CA ALA A 27 -0.11 11.16 13.24
C ALA A 27 1.27 11.81 13.39
N ASP A 28 1.28 13.13 13.55
CA ASP A 28 2.49 13.96 13.50
C ASP A 28 3.28 13.72 12.18
N ARG A 29 4.47 13.11 12.25
CA ARG A 29 5.35 12.85 11.09
C ARG A 29 5.24 11.42 10.54
N THR A 30 4.38 10.59 11.11
CA THR A 30 4.26 9.18 10.73
C THR A 30 2.96 8.93 9.99
N ILE A 31 3.04 8.19 8.89
CA ILE A 31 1.90 7.77 8.08
C ILE A 31 1.66 6.28 8.31
N TYR A 32 0.52 5.94 8.86
CA TYR A 32 0.07 4.55 9.03
C TYR A 32 -0.87 4.23 7.88
N CYS A 33 -0.47 3.28 7.03
CA CYS A 33 -1.29 2.79 5.94
C CYS A 33 -2.02 1.51 6.37
N SER A 34 -3.29 1.40 5.99
CA SER A 34 -4.03 0.14 6.08
C SER A 34 -3.47 -0.88 5.08
N GLY A 35 -3.91 -2.14 5.20
CA GLY A 35 -3.60 -3.16 4.21
C GLY A 35 -4.06 -2.75 2.81
N VAL A 36 -3.17 -2.81 1.84
CA VAL A 36 -3.44 -2.52 0.44
C VAL A 36 -3.47 -3.83 -0.34
N ILE A 37 -4.50 -4.03 -1.16
CA ILE A 37 -4.73 -5.27 -1.91
C ILE A 37 -4.87 -4.97 -3.40
N GLY A 38 -4.46 -5.92 -4.24
CA GLY A 38 -4.55 -5.82 -5.70
C GLY A 38 -5.92 -6.25 -6.22
N ILE A 39 -6.89 -5.35 -6.13
CA ILE A 39 -8.24 -5.53 -6.70
C ILE A 39 -8.52 -4.42 -7.70
N GLU A 40 -9.53 -4.61 -8.55
CA GLU A 40 -10.02 -3.56 -9.44
C GLU A 40 -10.52 -2.35 -8.64
N LEU A 41 -10.38 -1.15 -9.20
CA LEU A 41 -10.71 0.09 -8.51
C LEU A 41 -12.21 0.22 -8.20
N ASP A 42 -13.03 -0.11 -9.19
CA ASP A 42 -14.48 0.09 -9.17
C ASP A 42 -15.25 -1.14 -8.70
N GLU A 43 -14.65 -2.32 -8.81
CA GLU A 43 -15.28 -3.60 -8.44
C GLU A 43 -14.39 -4.37 -7.46
N PRO A 44 -14.95 -5.03 -6.43
CA PRO A 44 -14.18 -5.84 -5.48
C PRO A 44 -13.77 -7.19 -6.09
N LYS A 45 -13.15 -7.16 -7.27
CA LYS A 45 -12.62 -8.33 -7.98
C LYS A 45 -11.11 -8.26 -7.97
N VAL A 46 -10.49 -9.41 -7.72
CA VAL A 46 -9.04 -9.56 -7.83
C VAL A 46 -8.62 -9.29 -9.27
N VAL A 47 -7.57 -8.50 -9.46
CA VAL A 47 -7.04 -8.22 -10.81
C VAL A 47 -6.61 -9.51 -11.52
N PRO A 48 -6.84 -9.65 -12.83
CA PRO A 48 -6.39 -10.82 -13.58
C PRO A 48 -4.85 -10.86 -13.65
N GLY A 49 -4.28 -12.06 -13.81
CA GLY A 49 -2.82 -12.24 -13.93
C GLY A 49 -2.13 -12.84 -12.71
N GLY A 50 -2.91 -13.29 -11.71
CA GLY A 50 -2.39 -14.05 -10.56
C GLY A 50 -1.68 -13.17 -9.53
N VAL A 51 -0.84 -13.78 -8.70
CA VAL A 51 -0.26 -13.12 -7.53
C VAL A 51 0.68 -11.97 -7.86
N ALA A 52 1.42 -12.05 -8.97
CA ALA A 52 2.30 -10.98 -9.43
C ALA A 52 1.50 -9.72 -9.79
N ALA A 53 0.40 -9.87 -10.56
CA ALA A 53 -0.47 -8.74 -10.91
C ALA A 53 -1.13 -8.12 -9.66
N GLN A 54 -1.52 -8.94 -8.69
CA GLN A 54 -2.05 -8.47 -7.41
C GLN A 54 -1.00 -7.68 -6.62
N ALA A 55 0.23 -8.17 -6.53
CA ALA A 55 1.33 -7.50 -5.85
C ALA A 55 1.68 -6.16 -6.50
N ALA A 56 1.85 -6.15 -7.83
CA ALA A 56 2.12 -4.94 -8.59
C ALA A 56 1.02 -3.87 -8.39
N THR A 57 -0.25 -4.29 -8.41
CA THR A 57 -1.39 -3.40 -8.19
C THR A 57 -1.42 -2.88 -6.75
N ALA A 58 -1.19 -3.74 -5.75
CA ALA A 58 -1.15 -3.31 -4.35
C ALA A 58 -0.02 -2.30 -4.09
N LEU A 59 1.16 -2.50 -4.69
CA LEU A 59 2.30 -1.59 -4.55
C LEU A 59 2.06 -0.26 -5.27
N LYS A 60 1.43 -0.29 -6.45
CA LYS A 60 0.97 0.92 -7.15
C LYS A 60 0.01 1.73 -6.28
N TYR A 61 -1.01 1.09 -5.74
CA TYR A 61 -1.99 1.73 -4.84
C TYR A 61 -1.36 2.28 -3.56
N LEU A 62 -0.37 1.60 -3.01
CA LEU A 62 0.39 2.12 -1.87
C LEU A 62 1.16 3.39 -2.26
N SER A 63 1.81 3.43 -3.43
CA SER A 63 2.49 4.63 -3.93
C SER A 63 1.52 5.81 -4.09
N GLU A 64 0.40 5.57 -4.76
CA GLU A 64 -0.63 6.59 -5.00
C GLU A 64 -1.23 7.13 -3.69
N LEU A 65 -1.40 6.28 -2.68
CA LEU A 65 -1.86 6.69 -1.35
C LEU A 65 -0.83 7.54 -0.61
N LEU A 66 0.45 7.18 -0.70
CA LEU A 66 1.53 7.93 -0.08
C LEU A 66 1.72 9.30 -0.74
N GLU A 67 1.56 9.39 -2.05
CA GLU A 67 1.57 10.65 -2.80
C GLU A 67 0.44 11.59 -2.32
N ASP A 68 -0.79 11.08 -2.19
CA ASP A 68 -1.94 11.87 -1.70
C ASP A 68 -1.82 12.22 -0.20
N ALA A 69 -1.00 11.48 0.54
CA ALA A 69 -0.62 11.81 1.91
C ALA A 69 0.45 12.93 1.98
N GLY A 70 1.03 13.35 0.86
CA GLY A 70 2.15 14.30 0.80
C GLY A 70 3.53 13.66 1.03
N SER A 71 3.64 12.35 0.79
CA SER A 71 4.86 11.54 0.95
C SER A 71 5.22 10.85 -0.38
N GLY A 72 6.03 9.80 -0.32
CA GLY A 72 6.41 8.99 -1.47
C GLY A 72 6.87 7.60 -1.04
N ILE A 73 6.88 6.68 -1.99
CA ILE A 73 7.28 5.28 -1.79
C ILE A 73 8.74 5.15 -1.31
N ASP A 74 9.58 6.12 -1.63
CA ASP A 74 10.98 6.29 -1.21
C ASP A 74 11.16 6.61 0.28
N LYS A 75 10.09 7.03 0.97
CA LYS A 75 10.08 7.33 2.41
C LYS A 75 9.54 6.19 3.26
N VAL A 76 9.26 5.04 2.65
CA VAL A 76 8.78 3.85 3.37
C VAL A 76 9.93 3.25 4.17
N VAL A 77 9.73 3.18 5.49
CA VAL A 77 10.73 2.61 6.42
C VAL A 77 10.43 1.17 6.83
N LYS A 78 9.19 0.71 6.63
CA LYS A 78 8.73 -0.64 6.99
C LYS A 78 7.50 -1.02 6.18
N THR A 79 7.46 -2.26 5.70
CA THR A 79 6.29 -2.89 5.08
C THR A 79 6.03 -4.25 5.73
N THR A 80 4.78 -4.73 5.67
CA THR A 80 4.42 -6.10 6.02
C THR A 80 3.68 -6.68 4.82
N ILE A 81 4.29 -7.66 4.15
CA ILE A 81 3.66 -8.39 3.06
C ILE A 81 3.00 -9.64 3.63
N LEU A 82 1.70 -9.80 3.39
CA LEU A 82 0.92 -10.95 3.82
C LEU A 82 0.59 -11.78 2.58
N LEU A 83 1.11 -13.01 2.54
CA LEU A 83 0.89 -13.95 1.45
C LEU A 83 -0.14 -14.99 1.86
N THR A 84 -1.00 -15.40 0.92
CA THR A 84 -1.93 -16.51 1.12
C THR A 84 -1.25 -17.87 0.99
N ASP A 85 -0.21 -17.96 0.15
CA ASP A 85 0.64 -19.12 -0.03
C ASP A 85 2.11 -18.66 -0.06
N MET A 86 2.99 -19.37 0.66
CA MET A 86 4.42 -19.06 0.67
C MET A 86 5.13 -19.45 -0.63
N GLN A 87 4.51 -20.29 -1.47
CA GLN A 87 5.02 -20.59 -2.81
C GLN A 87 5.05 -19.34 -3.72
N ASP A 88 4.23 -18.33 -3.40
CA ASP A 88 4.17 -17.08 -4.17
C ASP A 88 5.26 -16.07 -3.79
N TYR A 89 6.09 -16.38 -2.79
CA TYR A 89 7.09 -15.45 -2.25
C TYR A 89 7.99 -14.86 -3.33
N ASP A 90 8.55 -15.70 -4.21
CA ASP A 90 9.49 -15.24 -5.24
C ASP A 90 8.81 -14.31 -6.25
N ALA A 91 7.59 -14.65 -6.68
CA ALA A 91 6.82 -13.83 -7.61
C ALA A 91 6.50 -12.45 -7.02
N VAL A 92 6.09 -12.39 -5.74
CA VAL A 92 5.81 -11.13 -5.06
C VAL A 92 7.08 -10.33 -4.80
N ASN A 93 8.19 -11.00 -4.45
CA ASN A 93 9.46 -10.33 -4.17
C ASN A 93 10.04 -9.65 -5.42
N VAL A 94 9.83 -10.22 -6.61
CA VAL A 94 10.19 -9.57 -7.88
C VAL A 94 9.43 -8.25 -8.04
N GLU A 95 8.11 -8.25 -7.89
CA GLU A 95 7.28 -7.03 -8.01
C GLU A 95 7.63 -5.99 -6.93
N TYR A 96 7.88 -6.46 -5.71
CA TYR A 96 8.32 -5.62 -4.60
C TYR A 96 9.65 -4.92 -4.91
N THR A 97 10.60 -5.64 -5.52
CA THR A 97 11.92 -5.10 -5.86
C THR A 97 11.87 -4.13 -7.04
N GLN A 98 10.96 -4.36 -7.99
CA GLN A 98 10.74 -3.45 -9.12
C GLN A 98 10.12 -2.12 -8.69
N THR A 99 9.39 -2.12 -7.56
CA THR A 99 8.85 -0.89 -6.96
C THR A 99 10.00 -0.05 -6.41
N LYS A 100 10.44 0.90 -7.25
CA LYS A 100 11.63 1.72 -6.99
C LYS A 100 11.63 2.27 -5.56
N ASN A 101 12.79 2.19 -4.92
CA ASN A 101 13.14 2.84 -3.65
C ASN A 101 12.66 2.19 -2.34
N ILE A 102 11.93 1.07 -2.35
CA ILE A 102 11.66 0.34 -1.10
C ILE A 102 12.82 -0.61 -0.72
N SER A 103 13.53 -1.15 -1.72
CA SER A 103 14.48 -2.26 -1.56
C SER A 103 15.95 -1.90 -1.78
N GLN A 104 16.35 -0.62 -1.85
CA GLN A 104 17.74 -0.25 -2.18
C GLN A 104 18.82 -0.71 -1.17
N ASN A 105 18.48 -1.49 -0.14
CA ASN A 105 19.43 -1.99 0.87
C ASN A 105 19.14 -3.42 1.36
N LEU A 106 18.60 -4.32 0.52
CA LEU A 106 18.56 -5.76 0.82
C LEU A 106 19.43 -6.54 -0.17
#